data_AF-A0A9Q9AGM9-F1
#
_entry.id   AF-A0A9Q9AGM9-F1
#
_cell.length_a   1.000
_cell.length_b   1.000
_cell.length_c   1.000
_cell.angle_alpha   90.00
_cell.angle_beta   90.00
_cell.angle_gamma   90.00
#
_symmetry.space_group_name_H-M   'P 1'
#
loop_
_entity.id
_entity.type
_entity.pdbx_description
1 polymer ?
#
loop_
_entity_poly.entity_id
_entity_poly.type
_entity_poly.pdbx_seq_one_letter_code
_entity_poly.pdbx_strand_id
1 'polypeptide(L)'
;MSDLPRLKTAGLSGYISLSGPPFSLTNAGFAYNAKNGSIEAAVAPLLSWLDEHNSTVTSSSTLMFKQRWIDVYHMFNLTQAAGGGNSAFSSRLLPVSSVTNNTAALAETLAKVAERDPADQPGVSNPAISGTWTLGPIPDEASSLSSAWRDAIVHLRIAKSWDGDLDAAEAERVTDYMTNNTGYALRQLAPDAGAYFNEADPNEPNWQYSYFGENYAKLRAIKAKYDPEGLQWCDRCVGSEEWIEGEKGQFCKTEWA
;
A
#
# COMPACT_ATOMS: atom_id res chain seq x y z
N MET A 1 8.11 11.40 4.09
CA MET A 1 7.87 10.81 2.75
C MET A 1 8.21 11.76 1.60
N SER A 2 8.19 13.08 1.78
CA SER A 2 8.55 14.06 0.73
C SER A 2 9.98 13.95 0.20
N ASP A 3 10.92 13.39 0.99
CA ASP A 3 12.31 13.17 0.58
C ASP A 3 12.51 11.89 -0.27
N LEU A 4 11.48 11.03 -0.38
CA LEU A 4 11.57 9.77 -1.13
C LEU A 4 11.97 9.92 -2.59
N PRO A 5 11.46 10.91 -3.37
CA PRO A 5 11.89 11.11 -4.75
C PRO A 5 13.39 11.38 -4.88
N ARG A 6 13.98 12.13 -3.94
CA ARG A 6 15.42 12.42 -3.91
C ARG A 6 16.24 11.17 -3.60
N LEU A 7 15.84 10.42 -2.58
CA LEU A 7 16.46 9.14 -2.23
C LEU A 7 16.37 8.13 -3.38
N LYS A 8 15.23 8.09 -4.07
CA LYS A 8 15.03 7.22 -5.23
C LYS A 8 15.93 7.60 -6.40
N THR A 9 16.08 8.89 -6.68
CA THR A 9 17.02 9.39 -7.69
C THR A 9 18.47 9.02 -7.35
N ALA A 10 18.80 8.94 -6.06
CA ALA A 10 20.10 8.47 -5.59
C ALA A 10 20.26 6.93 -5.64
N GLY A 11 19.28 6.19 -6.16
CA GLY A 11 19.34 4.74 -6.34
C GLY A 11 18.82 3.92 -5.15
N LEU A 12 18.19 4.56 -4.16
CA LEU A 12 17.55 3.84 -3.06
C LEU A 12 16.11 3.45 -3.39
N SER A 13 15.66 2.36 -2.79
CA SER A 13 14.27 1.92 -2.78
C SER A 13 14.01 1.04 -1.55
N GLY A 14 12.77 0.91 -1.08
CA GLY A 14 12.51 -0.01 0.02
C GLY A 14 11.17 0.17 0.67
N TYR A 15 11.15 0.15 2.01
CA TYR A 15 9.94 0.10 2.82
C TYR A 15 9.97 1.13 3.93
N ILE A 16 8.81 1.72 4.20
CA ILE A 16 8.52 2.53 5.37
C ILE A 16 7.45 1.81 6.19
N SER A 17 7.57 1.84 7.51
CA SER A 17 6.48 1.49 8.41
C SER A 17 6.28 2.59 9.44
N LEU A 18 5.02 2.84 9.79
CA LEU A 18 4.62 3.74 10.86
C LEU A 18 3.62 3.00 11.76
N SER A 19 3.88 3.03 13.06
CA SER A 19 3.05 2.43 14.10
C SER A 19 3.04 3.30 15.34
N GLY A 20 2.02 3.21 16.18
CA GLY A 20 1.94 3.93 17.45
C GLY A 20 0.55 3.93 18.07
N PRO A 21 0.33 4.72 19.14
CA PRO A 21 1.34 5.47 19.91
C PRO A 21 2.18 4.60 20.88
N PRO A 22 3.41 5.02 21.29
CA PRO A 22 4.13 6.19 20.76
C PRO A 22 4.50 5.98 19.29
N PHE A 23 4.44 7.05 18.49
CA PHE A 23 4.69 6.94 17.06
C PHE A 23 6.15 6.60 16.77
N SER A 24 6.35 5.55 15.97
CA SER A 24 7.65 5.11 15.50
C SER A 24 7.60 4.94 13.99
N LEU A 25 8.52 5.62 13.30
CA LEU A 25 8.74 5.48 11.87
C LEU A 25 10.01 4.66 11.64
N THR A 26 9.92 3.58 10.89
CA THR A 26 11.07 2.85 10.37
C THR A 26 11.16 3.05 8.87
N ASN A 27 12.36 3.33 8.35
CA ASN A 27 12.64 3.36 6.91
C ASN A 27 13.79 2.41 6.60
N ALA A 28 13.51 1.37 5.83
CA ALA A 28 14.51 0.44 5.30
C ALA A 28 14.74 0.74 3.82
N GLY A 29 15.93 1.25 3.49
CA GLY A 29 16.35 1.53 2.12
C GLY A 29 17.41 0.54 1.63
N PHE A 30 17.29 0.13 0.37
CA PHE A 30 18.20 -0.75 -0.34
C PHE A 30 18.73 -0.04 -1.57
N ALA A 31 20.04 -0.19 -1.81
CA ALA A 31 20.68 0.26 -3.03
C ALA A 31 21.52 -0.89 -3.59
N TYR A 32 21.32 -1.17 -4.88
CA TYR A 32 22.02 -2.22 -5.59
C TYR A 32 23.21 -1.65 -6.34
N ASN A 33 24.36 -2.31 -6.27
CA ASN A 33 25.59 -1.90 -6.96
C ASN A 33 25.96 -0.42 -6.71
N ALA A 34 25.67 0.10 -5.51
CA ALA A 34 25.95 1.48 -5.17
C ALA A 34 27.46 1.74 -5.12
N LYS A 35 27.87 2.93 -5.59
CA LYS A 35 29.27 3.37 -5.47
C LYS A 35 29.59 3.64 -4.01
N ASN A 36 30.81 3.32 -3.59
CA ASN A 36 31.24 3.59 -2.22
C ASN A 36 31.05 5.08 -1.86
N GLY A 37 30.48 5.38 -0.69
CA GLY A 37 30.18 6.75 -0.24
C GLY A 37 28.93 7.39 -0.84
N SER A 38 28.32 6.81 -1.89
CA SER A 38 27.17 7.42 -2.55
C SER A 38 25.90 7.40 -1.70
N ILE A 39 25.71 6.33 -0.90
CA ILE A 39 24.53 6.19 -0.06
C ILE A 39 24.64 7.07 1.17
N GLU A 40 25.83 7.15 1.78
CA GLU A 40 26.17 8.07 2.86
C GLU A 40 25.84 9.51 2.45
N ALA A 41 26.32 9.94 1.28
CA ALA A 41 26.04 11.27 0.75
C ALA A 41 24.54 11.48 0.47
N ALA A 42 23.84 10.45 -0.01
CA ALA A 42 22.41 10.52 -0.29
C ALA A 42 21.56 10.66 0.98
N VAL A 43 21.89 9.98 2.07
CA VAL A 43 21.11 10.04 3.32
C VAL A 43 21.52 11.19 4.23
N ALA A 44 22.73 11.74 4.09
CA ALA A 44 23.26 12.80 4.96
C ALA A 44 22.32 14.00 5.17
N PRO A 45 21.64 14.56 4.14
CA PRO A 45 20.70 15.67 4.36
C PRO A 45 19.53 15.31 5.28
N LEU A 46 18.99 14.10 5.16
CA LEU A 46 17.89 13.62 6.01
C LEU A 46 18.36 13.44 7.46
N LEU A 47 19.57 12.90 7.66
CA LEU A 47 20.15 12.73 8.99
C LEU A 47 20.44 14.07 9.66
N SER A 48 21.01 15.04 8.92
CA SER A 48 21.22 16.40 9.43
C SER A 48 19.91 17.06 9.85
N TRP A 49 18.86 16.90 9.05
CA TRP A 49 17.53 17.41 9.39
C TRP A 49 16.97 16.76 10.67
N LEU A 50 17.16 15.46 10.87
CA LEU A 50 16.74 14.76 12.09
C LEU A 50 17.53 15.22 13.33
N ASP A 51 18.84 15.45 13.18
CA ASP A 51 19.70 15.94 14.26
C ASP A 51 19.28 17.36 14.72
N GLU A 52 18.89 18.21 13.78
CA GLU A 52 18.34 19.56 14.06
C GLU A 52 16.99 19.51 14.81
N HIS A 53 16.25 18.39 14.72
CA HIS A 53 14.94 18.19 15.35
C HIS A 53 14.99 17.18 16.52
N ASN A 54 16.17 16.96 17.12
CA ASN A 54 16.37 16.00 18.20
C ASN A 54 15.54 16.27 19.49
N SER A 55 14.99 17.47 19.63
CA SER A 55 14.09 17.84 20.72
C SER A 55 12.69 17.23 20.56
N THR A 56 12.33 16.82 19.34
CA THR A 56 11.01 16.29 18.98
C THR A 56 11.06 14.80 18.63
N VAL A 57 12.15 14.34 18.00
CA VAL A 57 12.30 12.95 17.56
C VAL A 57 13.65 12.38 17.99
N THR A 58 13.62 11.19 18.57
CA THR A 58 14.82 10.36 18.72
C THR A 58 15.02 9.58 17.44
N SER A 59 16.18 9.73 16.79
CA SER A 59 16.49 9.01 15.55
C SER A 59 17.77 8.20 15.69
N SER A 60 17.86 7.13 14.91
CA SER A 60 19.08 6.34 14.73
C SER A 60 19.13 5.83 13.29
N SER A 61 20.34 5.64 12.77
CA SER A 61 20.56 5.16 11.42
C SER A 61 21.73 4.19 11.38
N THR A 62 21.65 3.19 10.52
CA THR A 62 22.71 2.21 10.32
C THR A 62 22.81 1.88 8.84
N LEU A 63 24.02 1.98 8.30
CA LEU A 63 24.35 1.58 6.93
C LEU A 63 25.09 0.24 6.97
N MET A 64 24.65 -0.69 6.13
CA MET A 64 25.23 -2.03 6.04
C MET A 64 25.56 -2.34 4.59
N PHE A 65 26.81 -2.70 4.33
CA PHE A 65 27.25 -3.21 3.04
C PHE A 65 27.31 -4.74 3.05
N LYS A 66 26.80 -5.36 2.00
CA LYS A 66 26.93 -6.80 1.73
C LYS A 66 27.39 -6.99 0.29
N GLN A 67 28.35 -7.87 0.09
CA GLN A 67 28.90 -8.15 -1.23
C GLN A 67 27.91 -8.91 -2.12
N ARG A 68 27.12 -9.81 -1.54
CA ARG A 68 26.15 -10.63 -2.28
C ARG A 68 24.75 -10.32 -1.79
N TRP A 69 23.80 -10.29 -2.73
CA TRP A 69 22.39 -10.12 -2.43
C TRP A 69 21.87 -11.16 -1.41
N ILE A 70 22.31 -12.42 -1.52
CA ILE A 70 21.89 -13.48 -0.60
C ILE A 70 22.25 -13.19 0.86
N ASP A 71 23.34 -12.45 1.11
CA ASP A 71 23.75 -12.07 2.46
C ASP A 71 22.84 -10.97 3.02
N VAL A 72 22.24 -10.12 2.18
CA VAL A 72 21.18 -9.18 2.58
C VAL A 72 19.90 -9.93 2.88
N TYR A 73 19.53 -10.88 2.02
CA TYR A 73 18.32 -11.70 2.20
C TYR A 73 18.33 -12.47 3.54
N HIS A 74 19.47 -13.02 3.93
CA HIS A 74 19.62 -13.73 5.21
C HIS A 74 19.67 -12.82 6.45
N MET A 75 19.69 -11.49 6.29
CA MET A 75 19.54 -10.58 7.43
C MET A 75 18.09 -10.46 7.90
N PHE A 76 17.12 -10.81 7.06
CA PHE A 76 15.71 -10.79 7.44
C PHE A 76 15.37 -12.04 8.23
N ASN A 77 14.56 -11.86 9.28
CA ASN A 77 13.92 -12.99 9.95
C ASN A 77 12.84 -13.55 9.02
N LEU A 78 13.17 -14.60 8.27
CA LEU A 78 12.26 -15.27 7.33
C LEU A 78 11.27 -16.21 8.02
N THR A 79 11.33 -16.31 9.35
CA THR A 79 10.37 -17.08 10.13
C THR A 79 9.03 -16.37 10.05
N GLN A 80 8.15 -16.87 9.19
CA GLN A 80 6.77 -16.39 9.14
C GLN A 80 6.06 -16.86 10.41
N ALA A 81 5.38 -15.95 11.09
CA ALA A 81 4.39 -16.38 12.07
C ALA A 81 3.37 -17.27 11.34
N ALA A 82 2.94 -18.36 11.98
CA ALA A 82 1.78 -19.09 11.50
C ALA A 82 0.61 -18.09 11.42
N GLY A 83 -0.02 -17.97 10.25
CA GLY A 83 -1.19 -17.11 10.08
C GLY A 83 -2.29 -17.46 11.08
N GLY A 84 -3.08 -16.48 11.50
CA GLY A 84 -4.10 -16.69 12.53
C GLY A 84 -4.91 -15.47 12.94
N GLY A 85 -5.01 -14.45 12.08
CA GLY A 85 -5.78 -13.23 12.38
C GLY A 85 -6.51 -12.72 11.16
N ASN A 86 -7.63 -12.05 11.40
CA ASN A 86 -8.40 -11.34 10.38
C ASN A 86 -7.85 -9.93 10.21
N SER A 87 -8.04 -9.33 9.03
CA SER A 87 -7.63 -7.95 8.80
C SER A 87 -8.49 -7.26 7.76
N ALA A 88 -8.64 -5.95 7.91
CA ALA A 88 -9.13 -5.05 6.88
C ALA A 88 -8.04 -4.03 6.56
N PHE A 89 -7.91 -3.68 5.29
CA PHE A 89 -6.92 -2.73 4.84
C PHE A 89 -7.40 -1.93 3.65
N SER A 90 -6.90 -0.71 3.56
CA SER A 90 -7.05 0.12 2.37
C SER A 90 -5.67 0.60 1.93
N SER A 91 -5.51 0.78 0.63
CA SER A 91 -4.24 1.20 0.05
C SER A 91 -4.41 2.19 -1.08
N ARG A 92 -3.32 2.89 -1.38
CA ARG A 92 -3.26 3.83 -2.50
C ARG A 92 -1.84 3.93 -3.04
N LEU A 93 -1.73 3.97 -4.35
CA LEU A 93 -0.52 4.34 -5.06
C LEU A 93 -0.38 5.86 -5.00
N LEU A 94 0.56 6.37 -4.22
CA LEU A 94 0.76 7.82 -4.10
C LEU A 94 1.77 8.28 -5.17
N PRO A 95 1.37 9.19 -6.08
CA PRO A 95 2.30 9.81 -7.02
C PRO A 95 3.29 10.74 -6.31
N VAL A 96 4.38 11.09 -6.99
CA VAL A 96 5.38 12.05 -6.49
C VAL A 96 4.72 13.34 -6.00
N SER A 97 3.77 13.87 -6.78
CA SER A 97 3.02 15.09 -6.46
C SER A 97 2.29 15.01 -5.12
N SER A 98 1.68 13.86 -4.79
CA SER A 98 0.97 13.66 -3.52
C SER A 98 1.89 13.70 -2.30
N VAL A 99 3.19 13.44 -2.46
CA VAL A 99 4.15 13.49 -1.34
C VAL A 99 4.99 14.77 -1.32
N THR A 100 5.03 15.55 -2.39
CA THR A 100 5.86 16.77 -2.49
C THR A 100 5.08 18.07 -2.54
N ASN A 101 3.91 18.12 -3.19
CA ASN A 101 3.26 19.39 -3.50
C ASN A 101 2.56 20.03 -2.29
N ASN A 102 1.98 19.19 -1.42
CA ASN A 102 1.30 19.65 -0.21
C ASN A 102 1.65 18.73 0.96
N THR A 103 2.80 18.98 1.58
CA THR A 103 3.30 18.17 2.70
C THR A 103 2.43 18.30 3.95
N ALA A 104 1.67 19.40 4.10
CA ALA A 104 0.71 19.57 5.19
C ALA A 104 -0.47 18.61 5.03
N ALA A 105 -1.09 18.56 3.84
CA ALA A 105 -2.17 17.61 3.56
C ALA A 105 -1.72 16.15 3.69
N LEU A 106 -0.48 15.84 3.28
CA LEU A 106 0.12 14.52 3.53
C LEU A 106 0.22 14.22 5.03
N ALA A 107 0.74 15.15 5.83
CA ALA A 107 0.91 14.98 7.27
C ALA A 107 -0.45 14.84 7.98
N GLU A 108 -1.43 15.66 7.62
CA GLU A 108 -2.81 15.59 8.13
C GLU A 108 -3.47 14.24 7.77
N THR A 109 -3.27 13.77 6.53
CA THR A 109 -3.78 12.45 6.11
C THR A 109 -3.13 11.34 6.91
N LEU A 110 -1.80 11.35 7.06
CA LEU A 110 -1.07 10.35 7.84
C LEU A 110 -1.49 10.36 9.32
N ALA A 111 -1.69 11.53 9.92
CA ALA A 111 -2.21 11.65 11.28
C ALA A 111 -3.61 11.04 11.38
N LYS A 112 -4.52 11.42 10.48
CA LYS A 112 -5.89 10.93 10.46
C LYS A 112 -5.97 9.41 10.32
N VAL A 113 -5.21 8.80 9.41
CA VAL A 113 -5.27 7.33 9.19
C VAL A 113 -4.49 6.53 10.23
N ALA A 114 -3.67 7.19 11.04
CA ALA A 114 -2.95 6.57 12.16
C ALA A 114 -3.73 6.62 13.48
N GLU A 115 -4.80 7.42 13.56
CA GLU A 115 -5.67 7.48 14.73
C GLU A 115 -6.45 6.19 14.93
N ARG A 116 -6.47 5.70 16.18
CA ARG A 116 -7.37 4.62 16.56
C ARG A 116 -8.80 5.15 16.56
N ASP A 117 -9.72 4.42 15.94
CA ASP A 117 -11.14 4.73 16.03
C ASP A 117 -11.62 4.50 17.47
N PRO A 118 -12.17 5.51 18.17
CA PRO A 118 -12.66 5.34 19.54
C PRO A 118 -13.77 4.30 19.68
N ALA A 119 -14.46 3.95 18.58
CA ALA A 119 -15.45 2.90 18.56
C ALA A 119 -14.85 1.48 18.53
N ASP A 120 -13.53 1.34 18.31
CA ASP A 120 -12.86 0.04 18.26
C ASP A 120 -12.86 -0.69 19.60
N GLN A 121 -13.48 -1.86 19.62
CA GLN A 121 -13.50 -2.74 20.78
C GLN A 121 -12.11 -3.32 21.12
N PRO A 122 -11.90 -3.78 22.37
CA PRO A 122 -10.75 -4.61 22.71
C PRO A 122 -10.61 -5.79 21.74
N GLY A 123 -9.39 -6.07 21.28
CA GLY A 123 -9.11 -7.11 20.28
C GLY A 123 -8.83 -6.55 18.87
N VAL A 124 -9.30 -5.34 18.55
CA VAL A 124 -8.94 -4.64 17.31
C VAL A 124 -7.62 -3.91 17.48
N SER A 125 -6.64 -4.15 16.60
CA SER A 125 -5.34 -3.49 16.62
C SER A 125 -5.44 -1.98 16.35
N ASN A 126 -4.41 -1.23 16.74
CA ASN A 126 -4.20 0.11 16.17
C ASN A 126 -3.91 -0.01 14.66
N PRO A 127 -4.15 1.06 13.88
CA PRO A 127 -3.74 1.09 12.48
C PRO A 127 -2.23 0.89 12.33
N ALA A 128 -1.85 -0.05 11.48
CA ALA A 128 -0.48 -0.25 11.03
C ALA A 128 -0.35 0.32 9.62
N ILE A 129 0.61 1.23 9.43
CA ILE A 129 0.85 1.87 8.14
C ILE A 129 2.14 1.31 7.56
N SER A 130 2.08 0.83 6.32
CA SER A 130 3.24 0.38 5.56
C SER A 130 3.28 1.06 4.20
N GLY A 131 4.49 1.36 3.72
CA GLY A 131 4.73 2.04 2.46
C GLY A 131 5.85 1.38 1.69
N THR A 132 5.57 0.82 0.51
CA THR A 132 6.63 0.32 -0.38
C THR A 132 7.00 1.39 -1.39
N TRP A 133 8.26 1.83 -1.42
CA TRP A 133 8.74 2.90 -2.31
C TRP A 133 9.72 2.40 -3.38
N THR A 134 9.37 1.26 -3.97
CA THR A 134 10.12 0.61 -5.06
C THR A 134 9.58 0.98 -6.45
N LEU A 135 8.38 1.57 -6.52
CA LEU A 135 7.65 1.90 -7.74
C LEU A 135 8.27 3.06 -8.52
N GLY A 136 8.19 3.04 -9.84
CA GLY A 136 8.67 4.13 -10.68
C GLY A 136 8.48 3.86 -12.18
N PRO A 137 8.93 4.80 -13.02
CA PRO A 137 8.69 4.75 -14.45
C PRO A 137 9.63 3.74 -15.12
N ILE A 138 9.18 2.49 -15.24
CA ILE A 138 9.76 1.52 -16.18
C ILE A 138 8.80 1.45 -17.38
N PRO A 139 9.15 2.02 -18.55
CA PRO A 139 8.32 1.92 -19.73
C PRO A 139 8.21 0.46 -20.16
N ASP A 140 6.98 -0.04 -20.24
CA ASP A 140 6.68 -1.32 -20.86
C ASP A 140 5.25 -1.28 -21.40
N GLU A 141 5.14 -0.94 -22.68
CA GLU A 141 3.87 -0.86 -23.42
C GLU A 141 3.21 -2.23 -23.63
N ALA A 142 3.94 -3.33 -23.40
CA ALA A 142 3.38 -4.68 -23.44
C ALA A 142 2.76 -5.10 -22.09
N SER A 143 3.00 -4.33 -21.02
CA SER A 143 2.52 -4.63 -19.67
C SER A 143 1.04 -4.28 -19.49
N SER A 144 0.34 -5.09 -18.69
CA SER A 144 -1.02 -4.79 -18.21
C SER A 144 -1.05 -3.98 -16.91
N LEU A 145 0.10 -3.56 -16.40
CA LEU A 145 0.17 -2.72 -15.19
C LEU A 145 -0.56 -1.40 -15.46
N SER A 146 -1.44 -1.01 -14.54
CA SER A 146 -2.08 0.31 -14.54
C SER A 146 -1.03 1.42 -14.61
N SER A 147 -1.30 2.48 -15.39
CA SER A 147 -0.44 3.67 -15.48
C SER A 147 -0.10 4.28 -14.12
N ALA A 148 -0.99 4.14 -13.12
CA ALA A 148 -0.75 4.60 -11.75
C ALA A 148 0.56 4.07 -11.14
N TRP A 149 1.04 2.88 -11.56
CA TRP A 149 2.34 2.34 -11.13
C TRP A 149 3.55 3.15 -11.61
N ARG A 150 3.41 3.86 -12.73
CA ARG A 150 4.50 4.61 -13.37
C ARG A 150 4.72 5.95 -12.67
N ASP A 151 3.64 6.56 -12.19
CA ASP A 151 3.67 7.86 -11.52
C ASP A 151 3.86 7.74 -10.00
N ALA A 152 3.53 6.58 -9.43
CA ALA A 152 3.63 6.31 -8.01
C ALA A 152 5.07 6.25 -7.51
N ILE A 153 5.32 6.90 -6.38
CA ILE A 153 6.57 6.81 -5.62
C ILE A 153 6.44 5.85 -4.44
N VAL A 154 5.23 5.69 -3.89
CA VAL A 154 4.95 4.79 -2.76
C VAL A 154 3.60 4.10 -2.93
N HIS A 155 3.56 2.80 -2.72
CA HIS A 155 2.34 2.07 -2.42
C HIS A 155 2.12 2.15 -0.91
N LEU A 156 1.16 2.97 -0.47
CA LEU A 156 0.82 3.16 0.94
C LEU A 156 -0.37 2.26 1.30
N ARG A 157 -0.22 1.44 2.35
CA ARG A 157 -1.24 0.56 2.88
C ARG A 157 -1.44 0.83 4.36
N ILE A 158 -2.70 0.87 4.79
CA ILE A 158 -3.08 0.97 6.19
C ILE A 158 -3.93 -0.25 6.50
N ALA A 159 -3.61 -0.93 7.60
CA ALA A 159 -4.30 -2.15 8.00
C ALA A 159 -4.65 -2.13 9.49
N LYS A 160 -5.78 -2.74 9.81
CA LYS A 160 -6.16 -3.15 11.16
C LYS A 160 -6.35 -4.66 11.17
N SER A 161 -6.00 -5.29 12.28
CA SER A 161 -6.16 -6.73 12.46
C SER A 161 -6.88 -7.04 13.77
N TRP A 162 -7.50 -8.21 13.83
CA TRP A 162 -8.17 -8.74 15.01
C TRP A 162 -8.05 -10.28 15.02
N ASP A 163 -8.32 -10.89 16.16
CA ASP A 163 -8.36 -12.35 16.30
C ASP A 163 -9.66 -12.95 15.75
N GLY A 164 -9.81 -14.28 15.82
CA GLY A 164 -10.99 -14.97 15.32
C GLY A 164 -12.26 -14.80 16.16
N ASP A 165 -12.15 -14.20 17.35
CA ASP A 165 -13.22 -14.14 18.34
C ASP A 165 -14.02 -12.82 18.29
N LEU A 166 -13.61 -11.87 17.42
CA LEU A 166 -14.33 -10.61 17.23
C LEU A 166 -15.72 -10.86 16.63
N ASP A 167 -16.73 -10.19 17.18
CA ASP A 167 -18.09 -10.23 16.67
C ASP A 167 -18.15 -9.81 15.18
N ALA A 168 -19.01 -10.50 14.41
CA ALA A 168 -19.10 -10.26 12.97
C ALA A 168 -19.54 -8.83 12.62
N ALA A 169 -20.46 -8.23 13.40
CA ALA A 169 -20.89 -6.85 13.17
C ALA A 169 -19.78 -5.85 13.50
N GLU A 170 -18.95 -6.15 14.50
CA GLU A 170 -17.76 -5.35 14.80
C GLU A 170 -16.69 -5.48 13.70
N ALA A 171 -16.47 -6.68 13.17
CA ALA A 171 -15.57 -6.90 12.03
C ALA A 171 -16.05 -6.17 10.76
N GLU A 172 -17.35 -6.19 10.48
CA GLU A 172 -17.97 -5.43 9.38
C GLU A 172 -17.79 -3.92 9.59
N ARG A 173 -18.05 -3.41 10.80
CA ARG A 173 -17.83 -1.99 11.15
C ARG A 173 -16.38 -1.57 10.95
N VAL A 174 -15.42 -2.38 11.37
CA VAL A 174 -13.99 -2.10 11.15
C VAL A 174 -13.66 -2.07 9.66
N THR A 175 -14.22 -3.00 8.88
CA THR A 175 -14.04 -3.06 7.41
C THR A 175 -14.63 -1.84 6.72
N ASP A 176 -15.82 -1.42 7.12
CA ASP A 176 -16.48 -0.21 6.63
C ASP A 176 -15.70 1.06 6.97
N TYR A 177 -15.15 1.13 8.19
CA TYR A 177 -14.30 2.25 8.59
C TYR A 177 -13.04 2.33 7.72
N MET A 178 -12.40 1.18 7.45
CA MET A 178 -11.25 1.12 6.54
C MET A 178 -11.64 1.64 5.16
N THR A 179 -12.76 1.17 4.59
CA THR A 179 -13.22 1.57 3.26
C THR A 179 -13.58 3.05 3.17
N ASN A 180 -14.43 3.51 4.09
CA ASN A 180 -15.16 4.78 3.97
C ASN A 180 -14.50 5.94 4.70
N ASN A 181 -13.60 5.68 5.65
CA ASN A 181 -12.81 6.73 6.30
C ASN A 181 -11.34 6.69 5.88
N THR A 182 -10.66 5.55 6.06
CA THR A 182 -9.23 5.44 5.75
C THR A 182 -8.97 5.49 4.24
N GLY A 183 -9.61 4.61 3.47
CA GLY A 183 -9.55 4.61 2.02
C GLY A 183 -10.04 5.93 1.41
N TYR A 184 -11.08 6.54 1.99
CA TYR A 184 -11.55 7.85 1.54
C TYR A 184 -10.47 8.93 1.73
N ALA A 185 -9.83 9.00 2.89
CA ALA A 185 -8.75 9.97 3.14
C ALA A 185 -7.59 9.77 2.15
N LEU A 186 -7.22 8.53 1.85
CA LEU A 186 -6.21 8.22 0.84
C LEU A 186 -6.61 8.64 -0.58
N ARG A 187 -7.88 8.43 -0.96
CA ARG A 187 -8.41 8.89 -2.25
C ARG A 187 -8.42 10.42 -2.34
N GLN A 188 -8.65 11.15 -1.24
CA GLN A 188 -8.52 12.62 -1.26
C GLN A 188 -7.06 13.08 -1.45
N LEU A 189 -6.10 12.34 -0.89
CA LEU A 189 -4.67 12.64 -1.06
C LEU A 189 -4.15 12.35 -2.48
N ALA A 190 -4.72 11.35 -3.16
CA ALA A 190 -4.35 10.94 -4.51
C ALA A 190 -5.59 10.49 -5.32
N PRO A 191 -6.42 11.44 -5.79
CA PRO A 191 -7.72 11.14 -6.39
C PRO A 191 -7.61 10.42 -7.73
N ASP A 192 -6.65 10.81 -8.56
CA ASP A 192 -6.49 10.26 -9.91
C ASP A 192 -5.63 8.97 -9.94
N ALA A 193 -5.10 8.58 -8.79
CA ALA A 193 -4.24 7.40 -8.68
C ALA A 193 -5.03 6.09 -8.60
N GLY A 194 -4.30 4.98 -8.50
CA GLY A 194 -4.86 3.65 -8.31
C GLY A 194 -4.50 3.04 -6.96
N ALA A 195 -4.76 1.74 -6.84
CA ALA A 195 -4.36 0.89 -5.73
C ALA A 195 -3.74 -0.41 -6.28
N TYR A 196 -2.92 -1.07 -5.48
CA TYR A 196 -2.32 -2.34 -5.87
C TYR A 196 -3.32 -3.47 -5.67
N PHE A 197 -3.85 -4.03 -6.75
CA PHE A 197 -4.85 -5.12 -6.75
C PHE A 197 -4.63 -6.19 -5.67
N ASN A 198 -3.41 -6.70 -5.49
CA ASN A 198 -3.12 -7.78 -4.53
C ASN A 198 -3.13 -7.33 -3.05
N GLU A 199 -3.04 -6.02 -2.80
CA GLU A 199 -2.97 -5.43 -1.46
C GLU A 199 -3.91 -4.22 -1.36
N ALA A 200 -5.08 -4.30 -2.01
CA ALA A 200 -6.13 -3.29 -1.97
C ALA A 200 -7.38 -3.72 -1.20
N ASP A 201 -8.21 -2.73 -0.91
CA ASP A 201 -9.48 -2.88 -0.19
C ASP A 201 -10.51 -3.67 -1.02
N PRO A 202 -11.01 -4.83 -0.61
CA PRO A 202 -12.04 -5.57 -1.37
C PRO A 202 -13.28 -4.72 -1.71
N ASN A 203 -13.56 -3.69 -0.91
CA ASN A 203 -14.67 -2.76 -1.07
C ASN A 203 -14.28 -1.44 -1.75
N GLU A 204 -13.10 -1.34 -2.38
CA GLU A 204 -12.64 -0.13 -3.08
C GLU A 204 -13.69 0.33 -4.11
N PRO A 205 -14.21 1.56 -3.97
CA PRO A 205 -15.13 2.10 -4.96
C PRO A 205 -14.41 2.30 -6.29
N ASN A 206 -15.11 2.06 -7.40
CA ASN A 206 -14.53 2.14 -8.75
C ASN A 206 -13.28 1.26 -8.93
N TRP A 207 -13.26 0.08 -8.29
CA TRP A 207 -12.16 -0.87 -8.31
C TRP A 207 -11.61 -1.18 -9.71
N GLN A 208 -12.44 -1.19 -10.76
CA GLN A 208 -11.98 -1.43 -12.14
C GLN A 208 -10.90 -0.41 -12.53
N TYR A 209 -11.16 0.87 -12.28
CA TYR A 209 -10.20 1.93 -12.54
C TYR A 209 -9.09 1.94 -11.48
N SER A 210 -9.42 1.83 -10.19
CA SER A 210 -8.41 1.84 -9.13
C SER A 210 -7.34 0.75 -9.33
N TYR A 211 -7.71 -0.45 -9.79
CA TYR A 211 -6.79 -1.59 -9.88
C TYR A 211 -6.14 -1.73 -11.25
N PHE A 212 -6.93 -1.52 -12.31
CA PHE A 212 -6.52 -1.81 -13.68
C PHE A 212 -6.38 -0.54 -14.53
N GLY A 213 -6.89 0.59 -14.06
CA GLY A 213 -6.83 1.88 -14.76
C GLY A 213 -7.47 1.83 -16.13
N GLU A 214 -6.87 2.56 -17.06
CA GLU A 214 -7.22 2.61 -18.48
C GLU A 214 -7.16 1.24 -19.19
N ASN A 215 -6.43 0.26 -18.63
CA ASN A 215 -6.28 -1.05 -19.24
C ASN A 215 -7.50 -1.96 -19.05
N TYR A 216 -8.45 -1.59 -18.18
CA TYR A 216 -9.57 -2.47 -17.81
C TYR A 216 -10.36 -2.97 -19.03
N ALA A 217 -10.73 -2.08 -19.95
CA ALA A 217 -11.52 -2.45 -21.14
C ALA A 217 -10.80 -3.47 -22.03
N LYS A 218 -9.48 -3.31 -22.23
CA LYS A 218 -8.65 -4.26 -23.00
C LYS A 218 -8.54 -5.61 -22.28
N LEU A 219 -8.33 -5.59 -20.96
CA LEU A 219 -8.28 -6.80 -20.14
C LEU A 219 -9.63 -7.54 -20.18
N ARG A 220 -10.75 -6.82 -20.09
CA ARG A 220 -12.10 -7.39 -20.18
C ARG A 220 -12.33 -8.07 -21.53
N ALA A 221 -11.90 -7.45 -22.63
CA ALA A 221 -11.99 -8.05 -23.96
C ALA A 221 -11.15 -9.34 -24.08
N ILE A 222 -9.96 -9.37 -23.47
CA ILE A 222 -9.12 -10.58 -23.40
C ILE A 222 -9.83 -11.66 -22.57
N LYS A 223 -10.38 -11.32 -21.40
CA LYS A 223 -11.15 -12.24 -20.56
C LYS A 223 -12.34 -12.83 -21.32
N ALA A 224 -13.13 -12.02 -22.03
CA ALA A 224 -14.26 -12.49 -22.83
C ALA A 224 -13.82 -13.48 -23.93
N LYS A 225 -12.65 -13.26 -24.54
CA LYS A 225 -12.13 -14.13 -25.59
C LYS A 225 -11.70 -15.50 -25.07
N TYR A 226 -11.05 -15.55 -23.91
CA TYR A 226 -10.42 -16.78 -23.40
C TYR A 226 -11.22 -17.49 -22.30
N ASP A 227 -12.12 -16.80 -21.63
CA ASP A 227 -13.05 -17.36 -20.63
C ASP A 227 -14.45 -16.75 -20.78
N PRO A 228 -15.14 -17.03 -21.90
CA PRO A 228 -16.48 -16.48 -22.19
C PRO A 228 -17.57 -16.98 -21.24
N GLU A 229 -17.35 -18.14 -20.60
CA GLU A 229 -18.29 -18.75 -19.67
C GLU A 229 -18.05 -18.31 -18.22
N GLY A 230 -16.99 -17.53 -17.95
CA GLY A 230 -16.68 -17.00 -16.62
C GLY A 230 -16.26 -18.07 -15.61
N LEU A 231 -15.65 -19.16 -16.06
CA LEU A 231 -15.26 -20.28 -15.21
C LEU A 231 -14.20 -19.86 -14.17
N GLN A 232 -13.30 -18.94 -14.52
CA GLN A 232 -12.26 -18.42 -13.63
C GLN A 232 -12.73 -17.13 -12.96
N TRP A 233 -13.65 -17.25 -12.02
CA TRP A 233 -14.13 -16.11 -11.23
C TRP A 233 -13.30 -15.90 -9.96
N CYS A 234 -13.08 -14.65 -9.61
CA CYS A 234 -12.57 -14.23 -8.30
C CYS A 234 -13.09 -12.82 -7.99
N ASP A 235 -13.21 -12.50 -6.71
CA ASP A 235 -13.69 -11.18 -6.29
C ASP A 235 -12.77 -10.08 -6.82
N ARG A 236 -13.39 -9.02 -7.37
CA ARG A 236 -12.76 -7.88 -8.06
C ARG A 236 -11.76 -8.23 -9.18
N CYS A 237 -11.80 -9.44 -9.71
CA CYS A 237 -11.05 -9.79 -10.90
C CYS A 237 -11.69 -9.19 -12.16
N VAL A 238 -10.92 -9.08 -13.24
CA VAL A 238 -11.44 -8.54 -14.52
C VAL A 238 -12.66 -9.34 -14.99
N GLY A 239 -13.80 -8.67 -15.14
CA GLY A 239 -15.08 -9.26 -15.53
C GLY A 239 -15.87 -9.90 -14.39
N SER A 240 -15.43 -9.79 -13.13
CA SER A 240 -16.14 -10.36 -11.98
C SER A 240 -17.50 -9.73 -11.73
N GLU A 241 -17.73 -8.48 -12.17
CA GLU A 241 -18.98 -7.73 -12.06
C GLU A 241 -20.15 -8.32 -12.83
N GLU A 242 -19.90 -9.25 -13.74
CA GLU A 242 -20.92 -9.98 -14.50
C GLU A 242 -21.57 -11.09 -13.68
N TRP A 243 -21.08 -11.31 -12.46
CA TRP A 243 -21.54 -12.36 -11.57
C TRP A 243 -21.83 -11.77 -10.19
N ILE A 244 -22.90 -12.26 -9.58
CA ILE A 244 -23.28 -11.94 -8.20
C ILE A 244 -23.27 -13.23 -7.41
N GLU A 245 -22.60 -13.21 -6.27
CA GLU A 245 -22.73 -14.24 -5.25
C GLU A 245 -24.01 -13.98 -4.43
N GLY A 246 -24.97 -14.89 -4.53
CA GLY A 246 -26.19 -14.86 -3.74
C GLY A 246 -25.96 -15.28 -2.29
N GLU A 247 -26.92 -14.98 -1.41
CA GLU A 247 -26.84 -15.18 0.05
C GLU A 247 -26.46 -16.61 0.50
N LYS A 248 -26.65 -17.61 -0.37
CA LYS A 248 -26.34 -19.02 -0.10
C LYS A 248 -25.05 -19.50 -0.80
N GLY A 249 -24.20 -18.58 -1.26
CA GLY A 249 -22.96 -18.88 -1.99
C GLY A 249 -23.19 -19.32 -3.44
N GLN A 250 -24.33 -18.94 -4.03
CA GLN A 250 -24.70 -19.30 -5.40
C GLN A 250 -24.20 -18.23 -6.36
N PHE A 251 -23.50 -18.60 -7.42
CA PHE A 251 -23.09 -17.63 -8.45
C PHE A 251 -24.13 -17.52 -9.56
N CYS A 252 -24.64 -16.31 -9.78
CA CYS A 252 -25.59 -15.98 -10.82
C CYS A 252 -25.01 -14.92 -11.75
N LYS A 253 -25.23 -15.03 -13.07
CA LYS A 253 -24.92 -13.93 -13.99
C LYS A 253 -25.84 -12.74 -13.74
N THR A 254 -25.32 -11.54 -13.91
CA THR A 254 -26.13 -10.31 -13.93
C THR A 254 -27.00 -10.24 -15.19
N GLU A 255 -28.12 -9.53 -15.12
CA GLU A 255 -29.09 -9.45 -16.23
C GLU A 255 -28.53 -8.73 -17.48
N TRP A 256 -27.48 -7.94 -17.34
CA TRP A 256 -26.86 -7.14 -18.40
C TRP A 256 -25.55 -7.75 -18.95
N ALA A 257 -25.10 -8.87 -18.37
CA ALA A 257 -23.90 -9.60 -18.80
C ALA A 257 -24.13 -10.48 -20.02
#